data_AF-A0A7C6L4B4-F1
#
_entry.id   AF-A0A7C6L4B4-F1
#
_cell.length_a   1.000
_cell.length_b   1.000
_cell.length_c   1.000
_cell.angle_alpha   90.00
_cell.angle_beta   90.00
_cell.angle_gamma   90.00
#
_symmetry.space_group_name_H-M   'P 1'
#
loop_
_entity.id
_entity.type
_entity.pdbx_description
1 polymer ?
#
loop_
_entity_poly.entity_id
_entity_poly.type
_entity_poly.pdbx_seq_one_letter_code
_entity_poly.pdbx_strand_id
1 'polypeptide(L)'
;MQKRSPEVKEFIREHSSLFWYIPEDKKEDISDETLMEFILNYGSMDDVLQLKKLWGLDYFSSLFLNLKGRKKLNYYPEIYNLFHLYFSRYAQRNSGY
;
A
#
# COMPACT_ATOMS: atom_id res chain seq x y z
N MET A 1 1.50 16.63 -9.45
CA MET A 1 2.45 15.58 -9.01
C MET A 1 2.24 15.36 -7.52
N GLN A 2 2.07 14.12 -7.08
CA GLN A 2 1.91 13.81 -5.66
C GLN A 2 3.24 14.11 -4.95
N LYS A 3 3.24 15.02 -3.96
CA LYS A 3 4.46 15.29 -3.17
C LYS A 3 4.69 14.10 -2.23
N ARG A 4 5.53 13.15 -2.65
CA ARG A 4 6.01 12.03 -1.83
C ARG A 4 7.23 12.44 -1.01
N SER A 5 7.40 11.82 0.15
CA SER A 5 8.65 11.97 0.92
C SER A 5 9.82 11.28 0.20
N PRO A 6 11.07 11.71 0.42
CA PRO A 6 12.25 11.04 -0.14
C PRO A 6 12.32 9.55 0.20
N GLU A 7 11.91 9.17 1.41
CA GLU A 7 11.94 7.79 1.89
C GLU A 7 10.96 6.88 1.13
N VAL A 8 9.76 7.39 0.82
CA VAL A 8 8.79 6.64 0.00
C VAL A 8 9.29 6.48 -1.43
N LYS A 9 9.98 7.49 -1.97
CA LYS A 9 10.59 7.40 -3.31
C LYS A 9 11.70 6.35 -3.33
N GLU A 10 12.55 6.32 -2.31
CA GLU A 10 13.59 5.32 -2.20
C GLU A 10 13.02 3.91 -2.09
N PHE A 11 11.99 3.73 -1.25
CA PHE A 11 11.27 2.47 -1.14
C PHE A 11 10.73 1.97 -2.51
N ILE A 12 10.17 2.87 -3.33
CA ILE A 12 9.72 2.53 -4.69
C ILE A 12 10.88 2.06 -5.58
N ARG A 13 12.06 2.70 -5.48
CA ARG A 13 13.23 2.32 -6.28
C ARG A 13 13.80 0.96 -5.86
N GLU A 14 13.91 0.73 -4.55
CA GLU A 14 14.36 -0.55 -3.98
C GLU A 14 13.46 -1.71 -4.43
N HIS A 15 12.15 -1.47 -4.53
CA HIS A 15 11.16 -2.47 -4.95
C HIS A 15 10.76 -2.33 -6.42
N SER A 16 11.58 -1.65 -7.23
CA SER A 16 11.24 -1.27 -8.62
C SER A 16 10.84 -2.44 -9.51
N SER A 17 11.34 -3.64 -9.23
CA SER A 17 11.04 -4.89 -9.94
C SER A 17 9.59 -5.35 -9.78
N LEU A 18 8.92 -5.00 -8.67
CA LEU A 18 7.51 -5.32 -8.45
C LEU A 18 6.60 -4.56 -9.39
N PHE A 19 7.02 -3.41 -9.94
CA PHE A 19 6.20 -2.56 -10.80
C PHE A 19 6.42 -2.84 -12.31
N TRP A 20 6.47 -4.11 -12.72
CA TRP A 20 6.95 -4.53 -14.05
C TRP A 20 6.18 -3.94 -15.25
N TYR A 21 4.92 -3.55 -15.10
CA TYR A 21 4.13 -2.96 -16.18
C TYR A 21 4.14 -1.42 -16.21
N ILE A 22 4.81 -0.78 -15.25
CA ILE A 22 4.91 0.67 -15.14
C ILE A 22 6.24 1.13 -15.74
N PRO A 23 6.24 2.10 -16.68
CA PRO A 23 7.48 2.68 -17.20
C PRO A 23 8.39 3.21 -16.09
N GLU A 24 9.71 3.01 -16.22
CA GLU A 24 10.69 3.36 -15.18
C GLU A 24 10.58 4.82 -14.73
N ASP A 25 10.42 5.75 -15.68
CA ASP A 25 10.27 7.19 -15.44
C ASP A 25 8.93 7.57 -14.77
N LYS A 26 8.00 6.62 -14.64
CA LYS A 26 6.67 6.79 -14.02
C LYS A 26 6.51 6.06 -12.69
N LYS A 27 7.47 5.24 -12.26
CA LYS A 27 7.35 4.43 -11.04
C LYS A 27 7.18 5.28 -9.79
N GLU A 28 7.90 6.40 -9.67
CA GLU A 28 7.75 7.33 -8.54
C GLU A 28 6.42 8.11 -8.55
N ASP A 29 5.74 8.17 -9.71
CA ASP A 29 4.50 8.93 -9.93
C ASP A 29 3.23 8.09 -9.80
N ILE A 30 3.34 6.79 -9.47
CA ILE A 30 2.18 5.92 -9.23
C ILE A 30 1.32 6.46 -8.09
N SER A 31 0.05 6.05 -8.03
CA SER A 31 -0.81 6.39 -6.89
C SER A 31 -0.41 5.60 -5.64
N ASP A 32 -0.74 6.11 -4.46
CA ASP A 32 -0.53 5.35 -3.21
C ASP A 32 -1.36 4.06 -3.20
N GLU A 33 -2.54 4.03 -3.82
CA GLU A 33 -3.31 2.78 -3.92
C GLU A 33 -2.59 1.76 -4.80
N THR A 34 -1.98 2.19 -5.90
CA THR A 34 -1.15 1.33 -6.76
C THR A 34 0.06 0.83 -5.99
N LEU A 35 0.79 1.69 -5.28
CA LEU A 35 1.93 1.27 -4.47
C LEU A 35 1.51 0.21 -3.45
N MET A 36 0.43 0.47 -2.70
CA MET A 36 -0.11 -0.48 -1.73
C MET A 36 -0.55 -1.80 -2.38
N GLU A 37 -1.25 -1.75 -3.52
CA GLU A 37 -1.67 -2.93 -4.28
C GLU A 37 -0.49 -3.85 -4.59
N PHE A 38 0.58 -3.31 -5.18
CA PHE A 38 1.75 -4.11 -5.54
C PHE A 38 2.45 -4.70 -4.32
N ILE A 39 2.64 -3.91 -3.28
CA ILE A 39 3.31 -4.38 -2.06
C ILE A 39 2.48 -5.45 -1.35
N LEU A 40 1.16 -5.29 -1.25
CA LEU A 40 0.31 -6.27 -0.58
C LEU A 40 0.17 -7.57 -1.40
N ASN A 41 0.14 -7.50 -2.74
CA ASN A 41 -0.04 -8.69 -3.58
C ASN A 41 1.26 -9.45 -3.86
N TYR A 42 2.39 -8.74 -4.00
CA TYR A 42 3.63 -9.29 -4.57
C TYR A 42 4.87 -9.07 -3.70
N GLY A 43 4.80 -8.19 -2.72
CA GLY A 43 5.90 -7.95 -1.78
C GLY A 43 6.01 -9.05 -0.72
N SER A 44 7.09 -8.99 0.03
CA SER A 44 7.28 -9.75 1.26
C SER A 44 6.51 -9.13 2.43
N MET A 45 6.33 -9.87 3.53
CA MET A 45 5.74 -9.28 4.75
C MET A 45 6.62 -8.17 5.32
N ASP A 46 7.94 -8.23 5.14
CA ASP A 46 8.85 -7.17 5.58
C ASP A 46 8.61 -5.88 4.78
N ASP A 47 8.34 -5.99 3.48
CA ASP A 47 8.01 -4.85 2.60
C ASP A 47 6.70 -4.18 3.07
N VAL A 48 5.70 -4.99 3.45
CA VAL A 48 4.44 -4.51 4.03
C VAL A 48 4.67 -3.75 5.34
N LEU A 49 5.51 -4.29 6.23
CA LEU A 49 5.83 -3.65 7.51
C LEU A 49 6.62 -2.37 7.33
N GLN A 50 7.55 -2.33 6.36
CA GLN A 50 8.31 -1.14 6.01
C GLN A 50 7.40 -0.05 5.45
N LEU A 51 6.52 -0.37 4.50
CA LEU A 51 5.56 0.59 3.95
C LEU A 51 4.62 1.14 5.03
N LYS A 52 4.10 0.25 5.90
CA LYS A 52 3.30 0.66 7.06
C LYS A 52 4.07 1.61 7.97
N LYS A 53 5.37 1.40 8.20
CA LYS A 53 6.21 2.28 9.02
C LYS A 53 6.39 3.66 8.39
N LEU A 54 6.56 3.73 7.07
CA LEU A 54 6.70 4.99 6.33
C LEU A 54 5.41 5.82 6.35
N TRP A 55 4.26 5.17 6.27
CA TRP A 55 2.95 5.82 6.17
C TRP A 55 2.21 5.99 7.49
N GLY A 56 2.52 5.17 8.49
CA GLY A 56 1.72 5.05 9.70
C GLY A 56 0.47 4.19 9.49
N LEU A 57 -0.02 3.60 10.58
CA LEU A 57 -1.16 2.68 10.54
C LEU A 57 -2.47 3.36 10.08
N ASP A 58 -2.69 4.62 10.48
CA ASP A 58 -3.95 5.32 10.20
C ASP A 58 -4.08 5.63 8.70
N TYR A 59 -3.03 6.19 8.09
CA TYR A 59 -3.04 6.45 6.65
C TYR A 59 -3.10 5.14 5.86
N PHE A 60 -2.29 4.14 6.23
CA PHE A 60 -2.25 2.86 5.52
C PHE A 60 -3.60 2.12 5.56
N SER A 61 -4.22 2.06 6.73
CA SER A 61 -5.53 1.41 6.90
C SER A 61 -6.65 2.20 6.22
N SER A 62 -6.66 3.53 6.31
CA SER A 62 -7.68 4.36 5.66
C SER A 62 -7.61 4.25 4.14
N LEU A 63 -6.42 4.19 3.56
CA LEU A 63 -6.23 3.99 2.13
C LEU A 63 -6.83 2.65 1.68
N PHE A 64 -6.56 1.58 2.42
CA PHE A 64 -7.07 0.24 2.12
C PHE A 64 -8.59 0.12 2.32
N LEU A 65 -9.13 0.59 3.43
CA LEU A 65 -10.56 0.47 3.75
C LEU A 65 -11.44 1.32 2.83
N ASN A 66 -10.88 2.39 2.23
CA ASN A 66 -11.59 3.24 1.28
C ASN A 66 -11.50 2.78 -0.19
N LEU A 67 -10.88 1.62 -0.47
CA LEU A 67 -10.84 1.06 -1.82
C LEU A 67 -12.25 0.78 -2.36
N LYS A 68 -12.51 1.27 -3.58
CA LYS A 68 -13.81 1.09 -4.27
C LYS A 68 -13.61 0.64 -5.72
N GLY A 69 -14.62 -0.03 -6.25
CA GLY A 69 -14.69 -0.43 -7.65
C GLY A 69 -13.46 -1.21 -8.11
N ARG A 70 -12.90 -0.81 -9.26
CA ARG A 70 -11.77 -1.50 -9.91
C ARG A 70 -10.55 -1.64 -9.01
N LYS A 71 -10.22 -0.65 -8.18
CA LYS A 71 -9.05 -0.70 -7.29
C LYS A 71 -9.12 -1.87 -6.30
N LYS A 72 -10.32 -2.16 -5.76
CA LYS A 72 -10.54 -3.33 -4.89
C LYS A 72 -10.35 -4.65 -5.63
N LEU A 73 -10.74 -4.71 -6.90
CA LEU A 73 -10.67 -5.92 -7.73
C LEU A 73 -9.24 -6.27 -8.19
N ASN A 74 -8.29 -5.35 -8.02
CA ASN A 74 -6.89 -5.60 -8.35
C ASN A 74 -6.15 -6.43 -7.28
N TYR A 75 -6.72 -6.59 -6.08
CA TYR A 75 -6.14 -7.40 -5.03
C TYR A 75 -6.45 -8.88 -5.22
N TYR A 76 -5.52 -9.76 -4.88
CA TYR A 76 -5.85 -11.16 -4.72
C TYR A 76 -6.90 -11.34 -3.61
N PRO A 77 -7.94 -12.17 -3.79
CA PRO A 77 -9.03 -12.29 -2.82
C PRO A 77 -8.56 -12.62 -1.39
N GLU A 78 -7.58 -13.50 -1.26
CA GLU A 78 -6.98 -13.92 0.01
C GLU A 78 -6.19 -12.78 0.68
N ILE A 79 -5.45 -12.00 -0.09
CA ILE A 79 -4.70 -10.82 0.38
C ILE A 79 -5.70 -9.77 0.86
N TYR A 80 -6.71 -9.45 0.04
CA TYR A 80 -7.74 -8.50 0.42
C TYR A 80 -8.43 -8.93 1.72
N ASN A 81 -8.83 -10.21 1.83
CA ASN A 81 -9.49 -10.73 3.03
C ASN A 81 -8.60 -10.63 4.27
N LEU A 82 -7.32 -11.03 4.17
CA LEU A 82 -6.37 -10.96 5.27
C LEU A 82 -6.22 -9.53 5.81
N PHE A 83 -5.95 -8.57 4.91
CA PHE A 83 -5.72 -7.19 5.33
C PHE A 83 -7.01 -6.47 5.74
N HIS A 84 -8.16 -6.85 5.18
CA HIS A 84 -9.45 -6.37 5.66
C HIS A 84 -9.70 -6.78 7.12
N LEU A 85 -9.45 -8.04 7.48
CA LEU A 85 -9.57 -8.52 8.86
C LEU A 85 -8.55 -7.85 9.78
N TYR A 86 -7.29 -7.71 9.33
CA TYR A 86 -6.24 -7.02 10.08
C TYR A 86 -6.63 -5.57 10.39
N PHE A 87 -6.96 -4.77 9.39
CA PHE A 87 -7.28 -3.35 9.61
C PHE A 87 -8.57 -3.17 10.39
N SER A 88 -9.59 -4.02 10.18
CA SER A 88 -10.82 -3.96 10.98
C SER A 88 -10.55 -4.16 12.47
N ARG A 89 -9.60 -5.04 12.84
CA ARG A 89 -9.26 -5.29 14.24
C ARG A 89 -8.35 -4.22 14.86
N TYR A 90 -7.35 -3.77 14.12
CA TYR A 90 -6.25 -2.97 14.68
C TYR A 90 -6.35 -1.47 14.37
N ALA A 91 -7.02 -1.07 13.29
CA ALA A 91 -7.22 0.36 13.00
C ALA A 91 -8.40 0.95 13.80
N GLN A 92 -9.45 0.17 14.06
CA GLN A 92 -10.60 0.64 14.84
C GLN A 92 -10.28 0.95 16.32
N ARG A 93 -9.29 0.27 16.92
CA ARG A 93 -8.89 0.53 18.32
C ARG A 93 -8.14 1.85 18.51
N ASN A 94 -7.58 2.43 17.45
CA ASN A 94 -6.86 3.71 17.52
C ASN A 94 -7.77 4.93 17.30
N SER A 95 -9.07 4.73 17.01
CA SER A 95 -10.06 5.81 16.87
C SER A 95 -10.81 6.12 18.17
N GLY A 96 -10.40 5.51 19.30
CA GLY A 96 -10.95 5.79 20.62
C GLY A 96 -10.18 6.91 21.31
N TYR A 97 -10.92 7.94 21.73
CA TYR A 97 -10.54 8.97 22.70
C TYR A 97 -9.63 8.48 23.84
#